data_AF-A0A2E4XMP7-F1
#
_entry.id   AF-A0A2E4XMP7-F1
#
_cell.length_a   1.000
_cell.length_b   1.000
_cell.length_c   1.000
_cell.angle_alpha   90.00
_cell.angle_beta   90.00
_cell.angle_gamma   90.00
#
_symmetry.space_group_name_H-M   'P 1'
#
loop_
_entity.id
_entity.type
_entity.pdbx_description
1 polymer ?
#
loop_
_entity_poly.entity_id
_entity_poly.type
_entity_poly.pdbx_seq_one_letter_code
_entity_poly.pdbx_strand_id
1 'polypeptide(L)'
;MGISLSSFGAACIAFLYGGGGGGGFGSKITVGNVTDIQARIDAANGFLYVPEGRMWVTKYPAGSVKKAEATYSGPELAGMRSGLVALYQKCPHLGCRVPECQTSQWFECPCHGSQYSRVGEKCGGPAPRGMDRFAMEVKDGVFIVDTGTIIQGPPIGVNTTGQEAEGPNCISESSH
;
A
#
# COMPACT_ATOMS: atom_id res chain seq x y z
N MET A 1 -17.28 -4.17 -48.22
CA MET A 1 -16.48 -3.98 -46.99
C MET A 1 -17.39 -3.29 -45.97
N GLY A 2 -18.13 -4.06 -45.18
CA GLY A 2 -19.13 -3.54 -44.25
C GLY A 2 -18.89 -4.13 -42.87
N ILE A 3 -18.13 -3.43 -42.03
CA ILE A 3 -17.97 -3.80 -40.62
C ILE A 3 -19.19 -3.24 -39.90
N SER A 4 -20.11 -4.12 -39.50
CA SER A 4 -21.37 -3.74 -38.86
C SER A 4 -21.14 -3.12 -37.48
N LEU A 5 -21.87 -2.05 -37.13
CA LEU A 5 -21.84 -1.43 -35.79
C LEU A 5 -22.02 -2.43 -34.63
N SER A 6 -22.65 -3.57 -34.89
CA SER A 6 -22.87 -4.65 -33.92
C SER A 6 -21.58 -5.21 -33.32
N SER A 7 -20.47 -5.25 -34.07
CA SER A 7 -19.20 -5.76 -33.56
C SER A 7 -18.54 -4.79 -32.58
N PHE A 8 -18.74 -3.47 -32.76
CA PHE A 8 -18.24 -2.47 -31.83
C PHE A 8 -19.04 -2.48 -30.51
N GLY A 9 -20.36 -2.60 -30.59
CA GLY A 9 -21.22 -2.71 -29.40
C GLY A 9 -20.92 -3.95 -28.56
N ALA A 10 -20.74 -5.12 -29.21
CA ALA A 10 -20.34 -6.34 -28.51
C ALA A 10 -18.94 -6.24 -27.88
N ALA A 11 -17.99 -5.57 -28.56
CA ALA A 11 -16.65 -5.34 -28.01
C ALA A 11 -16.66 -4.42 -26.78
N CYS A 12 -17.50 -3.38 -26.76
CA CYS A 12 -17.67 -2.52 -25.58
C CYS A 12 -18.28 -3.28 -24.40
N ILE A 13 -19.29 -4.12 -24.63
CA ILE A 13 -19.91 -4.94 -23.56
C ILE A 13 -18.93 -6.02 -23.09
N ALA A 14 -18.17 -6.66 -23.99
CA ALA A 14 -17.12 -7.61 -23.62
C ALA A 14 -15.95 -6.93 -22.87
N PHE A 15 -15.66 -5.66 -23.11
CA PHE A 15 -14.69 -4.90 -22.29
C PHE A 15 -15.26 -4.56 -20.91
N LEU A 16 -16.55 -4.23 -20.82
CA LEU A 16 -17.23 -3.92 -19.55
C LEU A 16 -17.48 -5.16 -18.67
N TYR A 17 -17.67 -6.33 -19.28
CA TYR A 17 -18.08 -7.56 -18.57
C TYR A 17 -17.16 -8.77 -18.76
N GLY A 18 -16.25 -8.75 -19.75
CA GLY A 18 -15.42 -9.88 -20.17
C GLY A 18 -13.92 -9.70 -19.89
N GLY A 19 -13.56 -9.01 -18.81
CA GLY A 19 -12.17 -8.90 -18.34
C GLY A 19 -11.72 -10.11 -17.51
N GLY A 20 -11.74 -11.31 -18.08
CA GLY A 20 -11.14 -12.49 -17.47
C GLY A 20 -9.64 -12.57 -17.75
N GLY A 21 -8.81 -12.22 -16.77
CA GLY A 21 -7.36 -12.50 -16.82
C GLY A 21 -6.49 -11.61 -15.94
N GLY A 22 -6.55 -11.79 -14.61
CA GLY A 22 -5.72 -11.08 -13.64
C GLY A 22 -6.46 -9.92 -12.99
N GLY A 23 -6.79 -10.07 -11.70
CA GLY A 23 -7.58 -9.10 -10.95
C GLY A 23 -6.96 -7.70 -10.99
N GLY A 24 -7.66 -6.75 -11.61
CA GLY A 24 -7.30 -5.34 -11.59
C GLY A 24 -7.60 -4.70 -10.24
N PHE A 25 -7.23 -3.43 -10.08
CA PHE A 25 -7.58 -2.63 -8.91
C PHE A 25 -9.09 -2.70 -8.60
N GLY A 26 -9.45 -2.96 -7.34
CA GLY A 26 -10.82 -3.26 -6.90
C GLY A 26 -11.11 -4.77 -6.75
N SER A 27 -10.09 -5.62 -6.86
CA SER A 27 -10.20 -7.07 -6.67
C SER A 27 -8.99 -7.65 -5.94
N LYS A 28 -9.00 -8.97 -5.72
CA LYS A 28 -7.86 -9.70 -5.15
C LYS A 28 -6.72 -9.80 -6.16
N ILE A 29 -5.53 -9.37 -5.74
CA ILE A 29 -4.28 -9.40 -6.50
C ILE A 29 -3.33 -10.39 -5.84
N THR A 30 -2.91 -11.41 -6.58
CA THR A 30 -1.82 -12.30 -6.15
C THR A 30 -0.49 -11.60 -6.40
N VAL A 31 0.19 -11.18 -5.34
CA VAL A 31 1.45 -10.42 -5.45
C VAL A 31 2.64 -11.33 -5.69
N GLY A 32 2.64 -12.52 -5.07
CA GLY A 32 3.71 -13.51 -5.20
C GLY A 32 4.04 -14.22 -3.89
N ASN A 33 5.14 -14.98 -3.86
CA ASN A 33 5.60 -15.64 -2.63
C ASN A 33 6.16 -14.61 -1.64
N VAL A 34 5.85 -14.77 -0.36
CA VAL A 34 6.31 -13.88 0.72
C VAL A 34 7.84 -13.73 0.74
N THR A 35 8.59 -14.81 0.56
CA THR A 35 10.08 -14.76 0.60
C THR A 35 10.63 -13.94 -0.56
N ASP A 36 10.06 -14.10 -1.76
CA ASP A 36 10.51 -13.39 -2.95
C ASP A 36 10.15 -11.90 -2.86
N ILE A 37 8.97 -11.58 -2.32
CA ILE A 37 8.56 -10.20 -2.07
C ILE A 37 9.50 -9.56 -1.05
N GLN A 38 9.85 -10.24 0.05
CA GLN A 38 10.80 -9.73 1.03
C GLN A 38 12.17 -9.46 0.41
N ALA A 39 12.68 -10.36 -0.45
CA ALA A 39 13.94 -10.15 -1.16
C ALA A 39 13.88 -8.96 -2.14
N ARG A 40 12.75 -8.77 -2.85
CA ARG A 40 12.53 -7.61 -3.72
C ARG A 40 12.45 -6.30 -2.94
N ILE A 41 11.82 -6.33 -1.75
CA ILE A 41 11.78 -5.17 -0.84
C ILE A 41 13.21 -4.80 -0.42
N ASP A 42 14.04 -5.78 -0.04
CA ASP A 42 15.44 -5.51 0.35
C ASP A 42 16.25 -4.94 -0.82
N ALA A 43 16.11 -5.52 -2.02
CA ALA A 43 16.77 -5.03 -3.23
C ALA A 43 16.33 -3.61 -3.63
N ALA A 44 15.12 -3.21 -3.24
CA ALA A 44 14.55 -1.88 -3.46
C ALA A 44 14.66 -0.96 -2.24
N ASN A 45 15.62 -1.22 -1.35
CA ASN A 45 15.92 -0.42 -0.17
C ASN A 45 14.69 -0.20 0.74
N GLY A 46 13.88 -1.23 0.93
CA GLY A 46 12.77 -1.23 1.88
C GLY A 46 11.39 -0.94 1.29
N PHE A 47 11.28 -0.64 0.00
CA PHE A 47 10.03 -0.25 -0.64
C PHE A 47 9.76 -1.01 -1.94
N LEU A 48 8.66 -1.77 -1.99
CA LEU A 48 8.22 -2.41 -3.23
C LEU A 48 6.94 -1.77 -3.75
N TYR A 49 7.00 -1.15 -4.93
CA TYR A 49 5.81 -0.65 -5.61
C TYR A 49 5.11 -1.77 -6.40
N VAL A 50 3.80 -1.93 -6.21
CA VAL A 50 2.96 -2.87 -6.98
C VAL A 50 1.92 -2.05 -7.77
N PRO A 51 2.18 -1.76 -9.06
CA PRO A 51 1.36 -0.85 -9.85
C PRO A 51 -0.06 -1.36 -10.08
N GLU A 52 -0.25 -2.68 -10.17
CA GLU A 52 -1.55 -3.34 -10.37
C GLU A 52 -2.52 -2.99 -9.23
N GLY A 53 -2.00 -2.92 -8.00
CA GLY A 53 -2.75 -2.58 -6.80
C GLY A 53 -2.67 -1.11 -6.39
N ARG A 54 -1.90 -0.28 -7.11
CA ARG A 54 -1.62 1.12 -6.74
C ARG A 54 -1.14 1.23 -5.29
N MET A 55 -0.24 0.33 -4.92
CA MET A 55 0.12 0.11 -3.52
C MET A 55 1.61 0.01 -3.33
N TRP A 56 2.02 0.32 -2.11
CA TRP A 56 3.34 0.02 -1.59
C TRP A 56 3.26 -1.24 -0.74
N VAL A 57 4.23 -2.14 -0.90
CA VAL A 57 4.43 -3.28 -0.02
C VAL A 57 5.77 -3.06 0.69
N THR A 58 5.74 -3.07 2.01
CA THR A 58 6.94 -2.93 2.85
C THR A 58 7.01 -4.05 3.88
N LYS A 59 8.17 -4.21 4.50
CA LYS A 59 8.33 -5.17 5.60
C LYS A 59 7.67 -4.65 6.87
N TYR A 60 6.93 -5.52 7.53
CA TYR A 60 6.45 -5.30 8.88
C TYR A 60 7.37 -6.06 9.86
N PRO A 61 7.96 -5.40 10.87
CA PRO A 61 8.95 -6.05 11.74
C PRO A 61 8.28 -7.08 12.66
N ALA A 62 8.84 -8.29 12.71
CA ALA A 62 8.32 -9.40 13.53
C ALA A 62 8.21 -9.03 15.02
N GLY A 63 9.14 -8.21 15.54
CA GLY A 63 9.11 -7.72 16.92
C GLY A 63 7.92 -6.81 17.26
N SER A 64 7.26 -6.24 16.26
CA SER A 64 6.13 -5.32 16.43
C SER A 64 4.77 -5.96 16.21
N VAL A 65 4.70 -7.26 15.90
CA VAL A 65 3.43 -7.95 15.62
C VAL A 65 2.48 -7.90 16.82
N LYS A 66 2.99 -8.06 18.05
CA LYS A 66 2.15 -7.95 19.26
C LYS A 66 1.50 -6.58 19.43
N LYS A 67 2.25 -5.51 19.16
CA LYS A 67 1.71 -4.14 19.16
C LYS A 67 0.71 -3.93 18.02
N ALA A 68 0.98 -4.57 16.88
CA ALA A 68 0.08 -4.60 15.73
C ALA A 68 -1.28 -5.18 16.13
N GLU A 69 -1.29 -6.34 16.77
CA GLU A 69 -2.51 -7.06 17.16
C GLU A 69 -3.41 -6.29 18.13
N ALA A 70 -2.82 -5.39 18.94
CA ALA A 70 -3.56 -4.51 19.83
C ALA A 70 -4.15 -3.27 19.12
N THR A 71 -3.72 -2.97 17.89
CA THR A 71 -3.99 -1.70 17.21
C THR A 71 -4.77 -1.86 15.91
N TYR A 72 -4.41 -2.86 15.12
CA TYR A 72 -4.88 -3.05 13.75
C TYR A 72 -6.02 -4.07 13.67
N SER A 73 -6.80 -3.99 12.60
CA SER A 73 -7.90 -4.92 12.35
C SER A 73 -7.43 -6.28 11.84
N GLY A 74 -8.28 -7.31 11.94
CA GLY A 74 -7.96 -8.67 11.49
C GLY A 74 -7.46 -8.78 10.03
N PRO A 75 -8.10 -8.12 9.04
CA PRO A 75 -7.73 -8.30 7.63
C PRO A 75 -6.35 -7.75 7.28
N GLU A 76 -5.87 -6.72 7.96
CA GLU A 76 -4.52 -6.17 7.74
C GLU A 76 -3.45 -6.94 8.55
N LEU A 77 -3.82 -7.55 9.68
CA LEU A 77 -2.89 -8.34 10.49
C LEU A 77 -2.40 -9.61 9.79
N ALA A 78 -3.16 -10.16 8.85
CA ALA A 78 -2.78 -11.36 8.11
C ALA A 78 -1.42 -11.19 7.39
N GLY A 79 -1.23 -10.06 6.69
CA GLY A 79 0.06 -9.75 6.07
C GLY A 79 1.15 -9.46 7.11
N MET A 80 0.82 -8.69 8.15
CA MET A 80 1.78 -8.26 9.16
C MET A 80 2.39 -9.45 9.93
N ARG A 81 1.58 -10.48 10.22
CA ARG A 81 2.06 -11.75 10.81
C ARG A 81 3.04 -12.50 9.92
N SER A 82 2.95 -12.31 8.60
CA SER A 82 3.92 -12.82 7.62
C SER A 82 5.02 -11.81 7.28
N GLY A 83 5.12 -10.72 8.03
CA GLY A 83 6.18 -9.72 7.91
C GLY A 83 6.01 -8.73 6.75
N LEU A 84 4.79 -8.56 6.23
CA LEU A 84 4.49 -7.65 5.14
C LEU A 84 3.33 -6.71 5.49
N VAL A 85 3.31 -5.53 4.89
CA VAL A 85 2.14 -4.63 4.94
C VAL A 85 1.91 -4.03 3.56
N ALA A 86 0.64 -3.99 3.13
CA ALA A 86 0.21 -3.39 1.87
C ALA A 86 -0.49 -2.06 2.14
N LEU A 87 0.14 -0.97 1.71
CA LEU A 87 -0.29 0.40 1.91
C LEU A 87 -0.83 0.98 0.61
N TYR A 88 -2.01 1.59 0.67
CA TYR A 88 -2.53 2.31 -0.46
C TYR A 88 -1.69 3.57 -0.71
N GLN A 89 -1.23 3.77 -1.94
CA GLN A 89 -0.41 4.93 -2.29
C GLN A 89 -1.12 6.28 -2.11
N LYS A 90 -2.44 6.27 -1.89
CA LYS A 90 -3.29 7.46 -1.82
C LYS A 90 -3.16 8.12 -0.45
N CYS A 91 -2.75 9.39 -0.45
CA CYS A 91 -2.65 10.22 0.74
C CYS A 91 -4.04 10.42 1.39
N PRO A 92 -4.21 10.08 2.68
CA PRO A 92 -5.42 10.36 3.46
C PRO A 92 -5.85 11.83 3.55
N HIS A 93 -4.97 12.77 3.22
CA HIS A 93 -5.30 14.19 3.22
C HIS A 93 -6.28 14.55 2.09
N LEU A 94 -5.79 14.62 0.85
CA LEU A 94 -6.57 15.02 -0.34
C LEU A 94 -6.37 14.07 -1.53
N GLY A 95 -5.72 12.93 -1.32
CA GLY A 95 -5.66 11.87 -2.32
C GLY A 95 -4.49 11.90 -3.31
N CYS A 96 -3.48 12.76 -3.10
CA CYS A 96 -2.22 12.69 -3.86
C CYS A 96 -1.57 11.30 -3.75
N ARG A 97 -0.80 10.88 -4.75
CA ARG A 97 0.10 9.72 -4.61
C ARG A 97 1.25 10.08 -3.67
N VAL A 98 1.51 9.23 -2.69
CA VAL A 98 2.62 9.37 -1.74
C VAL A 98 3.81 8.53 -2.22
N PRO A 99 4.95 9.14 -2.58
CA PRO A 99 6.19 8.43 -2.84
C PRO A 99 6.91 8.03 -1.55
N GLU A 100 7.83 7.09 -1.67
CA GLU A 100 8.85 6.75 -0.70
C GLU A 100 9.99 7.78 -0.69
N CYS A 101 10.62 7.93 0.47
CA CYS A 101 11.86 8.66 0.63
C CYS A 101 12.97 7.70 1.07
N GLN A 102 13.98 7.54 0.22
CA GLN A 102 15.06 6.58 0.45
C GLN A 102 16.03 7.02 1.55
N THR A 103 16.09 8.31 1.90
CA THR A 103 16.96 8.81 2.97
C THR A 103 16.31 8.70 4.34
N SER A 104 15.11 9.23 4.52
CA SER A 104 14.37 9.14 5.79
C SER A 104 13.78 7.76 6.04
N GLN A 105 13.65 6.94 4.98
CA GLN A 105 12.97 5.64 4.99
C GLN A 105 11.51 5.74 5.42
N TRP A 106 10.88 6.87 5.09
CA TRP A 106 9.47 7.19 5.29
C TRP A 106 8.76 7.40 3.94
N PHE A 107 7.44 7.50 3.98
CA PHE A 107 6.62 8.00 2.87
C PHE A 107 6.35 9.48 3.06
N GLU A 108 6.60 10.29 2.04
CA GLU A 108 6.54 11.75 2.14
C GLU A 108 5.70 12.32 1.01
N CYS A 109 4.53 12.87 1.37
CA CYS A 109 3.58 13.42 0.40
C CYS A 109 4.02 14.83 -0.03
N PRO A 110 4.42 15.04 -1.30
CA PRO A 110 4.97 16.32 -1.75
C PRO A 110 3.91 17.42 -1.88
N CYS A 111 2.62 17.08 -1.83
CA CYS A 111 1.55 18.06 -2.02
C CYS A 111 1.41 19.03 -0.84
N HIS A 112 1.47 18.53 0.39
CA HIS A 112 1.25 19.32 1.62
C HIS A 112 2.10 18.84 2.81
N GLY A 113 3.13 18.04 2.56
CA GLY A 113 4.08 17.64 3.61
C GLY A 113 3.59 16.61 4.61
N SER A 114 2.58 15.79 4.27
CA SER A 114 2.21 14.65 5.14
C SER A 114 3.29 13.57 5.10
N GLN A 115 3.72 13.11 6.26
CA GLN A 115 4.79 12.13 6.42
C GLN A 115 4.27 10.90 7.14
N TYR A 116 4.73 9.73 6.72
CA TYR A 116 4.33 8.45 7.29
C TYR A 116 5.55 7.53 7.44
N SER A 117 5.57 6.72 8.49
CA SER A 117 6.61 5.71 8.68
C SER A 117 6.60 4.69 7.54
N ARG A 118 7.61 3.82 7.47
CA ARG A 118 7.70 2.75 6.47
C ARG A 118 6.52 1.77 6.50
N VAL A 119 5.78 1.73 7.62
CA VAL A 119 4.55 0.93 7.78
C VAL A 119 3.27 1.77 7.65
N GLY A 120 3.38 3.01 7.19
CA GLY A 120 2.27 3.91 6.87
C GLY A 120 1.58 4.52 8.09
N GLU A 121 2.23 4.57 9.25
CA GLU A 121 1.73 5.28 10.43
C GLU A 121 2.05 6.78 10.29
N LYS A 122 1.15 7.66 10.73
CA LYS A 122 1.35 9.10 10.53
C LYS A 122 2.47 9.64 11.43
N CYS A 123 3.46 10.27 10.83
CA CYS A 123 4.57 10.93 11.53
C CYS A 123 4.45 12.47 11.51
N GLY A 124 3.88 13.06 10.46
CA GLY A 124 3.85 14.52 10.30
C GLY A 124 2.85 15.05 9.28
N GLY A 125 2.72 16.37 9.22
CA GLY A 125 1.90 17.11 8.27
C GLY A 125 0.37 17.04 8.48
N PRO A 126 -0.43 17.52 7.51
CA PRO A 126 -1.86 17.81 7.69
C PRO A 126 -2.79 16.60 7.55
N ALA A 127 -2.33 15.45 7.07
CA ALA A 127 -3.19 14.26 6.97
C ALA A 127 -3.83 13.91 8.33
N PRO A 128 -5.13 13.57 8.38
CA PRO A 128 -5.82 13.35 9.66
C PRO A 128 -5.53 11.98 10.30
N ARG A 129 -4.81 11.08 9.61
CA ARG A 129 -4.54 9.69 10.02
C ARG A 129 -3.40 9.09 9.20
N GLY A 130 -2.97 7.87 9.54
CA GLY A 130 -1.99 7.11 8.76
C GLY A 130 -2.51 6.70 7.38
N MET A 131 -1.62 6.19 6.53
CA MET A 131 -1.95 5.69 5.19
C MET A 131 -2.96 4.56 5.27
N ASP A 132 -3.85 4.50 4.28
CA ASP A 132 -4.80 3.39 4.13
C ASP A 132 -4.08 2.09 3.84
N ARG A 133 -4.68 0.99 4.28
CA ARG A 133 -4.21 -0.38 4.03
C ARG A 133 -5.23 -1.12 3.20
N PHE A 134 -4.78 -2.20 2.59
CA PHE A 134 -5.67 -3.19 1.98
C PHE A 134 -5.83 -4.38 2.90
N ALA A 135 -6.97 -5.07 2.80
CA ALA A 135 -7.09 -6.40 3.38
C ALA A 135 -6.06 -7.34 2.72
N MET A 136 -5.40 -8.15 3.53
CA MET A 136 -4.34 -9.05 3.11
C MET A 136 -4.71 -10.49 3.46
N GLU A 137 -4.18 -11.41 2.68
CA GLU A 137 -4.31 -12.84 2.89
C GLU A 137 -2.97 -13.49 2.56
N VAL A 138 -2.55 -14.46 3.38
CA VAL A 138 -1.37 -15.27 3.09
C VAL A 138 -1.81 -16.72 3.11
N LYS A 139 -1.72 -17.37 1.95
CA LYS A 139 -2.13 -18.76 1.76
C LYS A 139 -0.97 -19.53 1.16
N ASP A 140 -0.53 -20.60 1.83
CA ASP A 140 0.55 -21.47 1.37
C ASP A 140 1.83 -20.68 1.00
N GLY A 141 2.14 -19.62 1.76
CA GLY A 141 3.29 -18.73 1.52
C GLY A 141 3.10 -17.71 0.40
N VAL A 142 1.94 -17.67 -0.25
CA VAL A 142 1.59 -16.69 -1.29
C VAL A 142 0.86 -15.51 -0.67
N PHE A 143 1.37 -14.30 -0.92
CA PHE A 143 0.78 -13.05 -0.48
C PHE A 143 -0.26 -12.56 -1.49
N ILE A 144 -1.47 -12.35 -1.00
CA ILE A 144 -2.64 -11.89 -1.76
C ILE A 144 -3.15 -10.62 -1.10
N VAL A 145 -3.47 -9.61 -1.90
CA VAL A 145 -4.00 -8.32 -1.42
C VAL A 145 -5.36 -8.06 -2.06
N ASP A 146 -6.39 -7.83 -1.24
CA ASP A 146 -7.71 -7.44 -1.72
C ASP A 146 -7.82 -5.92 -1.83
N THR A 147 -7.66 -5.41 -3.06
CA THR A 147 -7.76 -3.97 -3.34
C THR A 147 -9.18 -3.45 -3.41
N GLY A 148 -10.19 -4.32 -3.34
CA GLY A 148 -11.59 -3.95 -3.16
C GLY A 148 -11.93 -3.57 -1.71
N THR A 149 -11.11 -3.99 -0.75
CA THR A 149 -11.32 -3.75 0.69
C THR A 149 -10.25 -2.79 1.23
N ILE A 150 -10.56 -1.50 1.21
CA ILE A 150 -9.69 -0.45 1.78
C ILE A 150 -10.01 -0.26 3.26
N ILE A 151 -8.99 -0.37 4.10
CA ILE A 151 -9.05 -0.18 5.54
C ILE A 151 -8.46 1.19 5.86
N GLN A 152 -9.23 2.00 6.59
CA GLN A 152 -8.77 3.33 6.99
C GLN A 152 -7.50 3.21 7.84
N GLY A 153 -6.49 4.02 7.51
CA GLY A 153 -5.25 4.04 8.27
C GLY A 153 -5.45 4.43 9.74
N PRO A 154 -4.50 4.06 10.63
CA PRO A 154 -4.64 4.23 12.06
C PRO A 154 -4.74 5.71 12.46
N PRO A 155 -5.39 6.00 13.59
CA PRO A 155 -5.47 7.37 14.11
C PRO A 155 -4.08 7.94 14.43
N ILE A 156 -4.02 9.26 14.57
CA ILE A 156 -2.80 9.98 14.95
C ILE A 156 -2.31 9.47 16.31
N GLY A 157 -0.98 9.31 16.44
CA GLY A 157 -0.32 8.85 17.67
C GLY A 157 -0.06 7.34 17.72
N VAL A 158 -0.57 6.57 16.75
CA VAL A 158 -0.20 5.16 16.59
C VAL A 158 1.25 5.06 16.11
N ASN A 159 2.05 4.29 16.85
CA ASN A 159 3.45 3.99 16.55
C ASN A 159 3.79 2.57 17.02
N THR A 160 3.54 1.55 16.18
CA THR A 160 3.77 0.15 16.57
C THR A 160 5.22 -0.27 16.39
N THR A 161 5.97 0.38 15.49
CA THR A 161 7.35 0.00 15.15
C THR A 161 8.39 0.78 15.95
N GLY A 162 8.04 1.99 16.42
CA GLY A 162 9.02 2.92 16.99
C GLY A 162 9.98 3.48 15.95
N GLN A 163 9.66 3.38 14.65
CA GLN A 163 10.55 3.83 13.59
C GLN A 163 10.57 5.36 13.52
N GLU A 164 11.71 5.94 13.89
CA GLU A 164 12.03 7.34 13.61
C GLU A 164 12.59 7.51 12.20
N ALA A 165 12.72 8.75 11.72
CA ALA A 165 13.35 9.02 10.43
C ALA A 165 14.83 8.60 10.48
N GLU A 166 15.25 7.78 9.51
CA GLU A 166 16.62 7.22 9.48
C GLU A 166 17.64 8.19 8.86
N GLY A 167 17.16 9.25 8.23
CA GLY A 167 17.94 10.25 7.54
C GLY A 167 17.10 11.49 7.22
N PRO A 168 17.65 12.44 6.44
CA PRO A 168 16.94 13.67 6.10
C PRO A 168 15.68 13.38 5.27
N ASN A 169 14.65 14.19 5.44
CA ASN A 169 13.45 14.14 4.62
C ASN A 169 13.78 14.49 3.15
N CYS A 170 13.12 13.82 2.21
CA CYS A 170 13.27 14.06 0.77
C CYS A 170 12.48 15.29 0.31
N ILE A 171 11.36 15.57 0.97
CA ILE A 171 10.71 16.86 0.85
C ILE A 171 11.41 17.81 1.80
N SER A 172 11.89 18.94 1.29
CA SER A 172 12.30 20.04 2.16
C SER A 172 11.14 20.32 3.09
N GLU A 173 11.38 20.46 4.40
CA GLU A 173 10.38 21.03 5.30
C GLU A 173 9.93 22.32 4.63
N SER A 174 8.69 22.34 4.11
CA SER A 174 8.15 23.50 3.46
C SER A 174 8.10 24.56 4.54
N SER A 175 9.08 25.45 4.52
CA SER A 175 9.13 26.62 5.39
C SER A 175 7.85 27.39 5.14
N HIS A 176 6.90 27.22 6.06
CA HIS A 176 5.77 28.10 6.24
C HIS A 176 6.23 29.34 6.98
#